data_AF-A0A7X9WPE6-F1
#
_entry.id   AF-A0A7X9WPE6-F1
#
_cell.length_a   1.000
_cell.length_b   1.000
_cell.length_c   1.000
_cell.angle_alpha   90.00
_cell.angle_beta   90.00
_cell.angle_gamma   90.00
#
_symmetry.space_group_name_H-M   'P 1'
#
loop_
_entity.id
_entity.type
_entity.pdbx_description
1 polymer ?
#
loop_
_entity_poly.entity_id
_entity_poly.type
_entity_poly.pdbx_seq_one_letter_code
_entity_poly.pdbx_strand_id
1 'polypeptide(L)' 'MRFEMVSIPPEEFQAMRARLPLATAAGLFDTYRISQNTWYKLRDGVPVKRKTLDQLRARYREIAARAEGAGE' A
#
# COMPACT_ATOMS: atom_id res chain seq x y z
N MET A 1 1.74 22.95 -9.05
CA MET A 1 1.59 21.48 -9.09
C MET A 1 0.21 21.11 -8.58
N ARG A 2 -0.67 20.55 -9.42
CA ARG A 2 -2.00 20.08 -9.00
C ARG A 2 -1.82 18.67 -8.42
N PHE A 3 -2.10 18.49 -7.14
CA PHE A 3 -2.04 17.17 -6.52
C PHE A 3 -3.36 16.46 -6.81
N GLU A 4 -3.31 15.39 -7.61
CA GLU A 4 -4.48 14.54 -7.81
C GLU A 4 -4.66 13.65 -6.58
N MET A 5 -5.87 13.66 -6.01
CA MET A 5 -6.23 12.80 -4.89
C MET A 5 -7.08 11.64 -5.40
N VAL A 6 -6.71 10.43 -5.03
CA VAL A 6 -7.32 9.18 -5.49
C VAL A 6 -7.52 8.24 -4.30
N SER A 7 -8.62 7.49 -4.33
CA SER A 7 -8.89 6.40 -3.40
C SER A 7 -8.72 5.05 -4.10
N ILE A 8 -8.58 3.98 -3.31
CA ILE A 8 -8.61 2.61 -3.80
C ILE A 8 -9.90 1.92 -3.37
N PRO A 9 -10.37 0.92 -4.14
CA PRO A 9 -11.46 0.08 -3.70
C PRO A 9 -11.03 -0.78 -2.48
N PRO A 10 -11.99 -1.19 -1.64
CA PRO A 10 -11.70 -1.96 -0.43
C PRO A 10 -11.08 -3.33 -0.72
N GLU A 11 -11.34 -3.93 -1.88
CA GLU A 11 -10.71 -5.18 -2.34
C GLU A 11 -9.20 -5.04 -2.51
N GLU A 12 -8.75 -3.92 -3.08
CA GLU A 12 -7.34 -3.65 -3.31
C GLU A 12 -6.62 -3.42 -1.97
N PHE A 13 -7.25 -2.68 -1.06
CA PHE A 13 -6.74 -2.51 0.29
C PHE A 13 -6.60 -3.85 1.04
N GLN A 14 -7.61 -4.73 0.92
CA GLN A 14 -7.56 -6.05 1.55
C GLN A 14 -6.43 -6.92 0.99
N ALA A 15 -6.19 -6.87 -0.32
CA ALA A 15 -5.07 -7.59 -0.94
C ALA A 15 -3.70 -7.08 -0.45
N MET A 16 -3.54 -5.76 -0.31
CA MET A 16 -2.33 -5.16 0.28
C MET A 16 -2.18 -5.54 1.76
N ARG A 17 -3.28 -5.57 2.52
CA ARG A 17 -3.27 -5.94 3.94
C ARG A 17 -2.90 -7.41 4.14
N ALA A 18 -3.38 -8.30 3.28
CA ALA A 18 -3.06 -9.73 3.34
C ALA A 18 -1.57 -10.03 3.19
N ARG A 19 -0.84 -9.18 2.46
CA ARG A 19 0.63 -9.29 2.30
C ARG A 19 1.44 -8.51 3.34
N LEU A 20 0.78 -7.82 4.27
CA LEU A 20 1.44 -7.07 5.33
C LEU A 20 1.51 -7.95 6.58
N PRO A 21 2.71 -8.41 7.00
CA PRO A 21 2.84 -9.31 8.14
C PRO A 21 2.42 -8.66 9.46
N LEU A 22 2.69 -7.36 9.63
CA LEU A 22 2.35 -6.58 10.82
C LEU A 22 1.90 -5.17 10.41
N ALA A 23 0.66 -4.80 10.74
CA ALA A 23 0.09 -3.47 10.48
C ALA A 23 0.53 -2.40 11.49
N THR A 24 1.79 -2.46 11.93
CA THR A 24 2.39 -1.46 12.81
C THR A 24 2.98 -0.31 11.98
N ALA A 25 3.20 0.85 12.58
CA ALA A 25 3.81 1.99 11.89
C ALA A 25 5.17 1.64 11.26
N ALA A 26 6.01 0.89 11.99
CA ALA A 26 7.28 0.39 11.50
C ALA A 26 7.10 -0.62 10.36
N GLY A 27 6.18 -1.58 10.49
CA GLY A 27 5.92 -2.59 9.45
C GLY A 27 5.39 -1.97 8.16
N LEU A 28 4.50 -0.98 8.26
CA LEU A 28 3.97 -0.22 7.12
C LEU A 28 5.07 0.58 6.41
N PHE A 29 5.95 1.22 7.17
CA PHE A 29 7.04 1.98 6.59
C PHE A 29 8.09 1.06 5.96
N ASP A 30 8.44 -0.05 6.60
CA ASP A 30 9.41 -1.01 6.08
C ASP A 30 8.90 -1.68 4.78
N THR A 31 7.66 -2.19 4.82
CA THR A 31 7.03 -2.92 3.72
C THR A 31 6.68 -1.97 2.56
N TYR A 32 5.91 -0.93 2.87
CA TYR A 32 5.24 -0.09 1.87
C TYR A 32 5.75 1.35 1.80
N ARG A 33 6.68 1.75 2.67
CA ARG A 33 7.25 3.12 2.73
C ARG A 33 6.19 4.21 2.88
N ILE A 34 5.08 3.88 3.54
CA ILE A 34 4.01 4.81 3.89
C ILE A 34 3.88 4.95 5.40
N SER A 35 3.39 6.11 5.83
CA SER A 35 3.04 6.34 7.23
C SER A 35 1.75 5.63 7.60
N GLN A 36 1.59 5.32 8.89
CA GLN A 36 0.36 4.73 9.44
C GLN A 36 -0.89 5.58 9.16
N ASN A 37 -0.76 6.92 9.14
CA ASN A 37 -1.86 7.81 8.78
C ASN A 37 -2.37 7.57 7.35
N THR A 38 -1.46 7.40 6.38
CA THR A 38 -1.81 7.08 4.99
C THR A 38 -2.51 5.73 4.90
N TRP A 39 -2.05 4.74 5.66
CA TRP A 39 -2.68 3.43 5.70
C TRP A 39 -4.12 3.48 6.22
N TYR A 40 -4.37 4.24 7.29
CA TYR A 40 -5.73 4.45 7.79
C TYR A 40 -6.61 5.17 6.76
N LYS A 41 -6.09 6.18 6.06
CA LYS A 41 -6.84 6.84 4.97
C LYS A 41 -7.28 5.86 3.89
N LEU A 42 -6.37 4.98 3.46
CA LEU A 42 -6.68 3.94 2.47
C LEU A 42 -7.74 2.95 2.99
N ARG A 43 -7.64 2.55 4.27
CA ARG A 43 -8.65 1.69 4.92
C ARG A 43 -10.03 2.33 4.95
N ASP A 44 -10.09 3.61 5.29
CA ASP A 44 -11.31 4.39 5.45
C ASP A 44 -11.84 4.96 4.11
N GLY A 45 -11.21 4.61 2.98
CA GLY A 45 -11.61 5.08 1.64
C GLY A 45 -11.31 6.55 1.36
N VAL A 46 -10.57 7.22 2.25
CA VAL A 46 -10.20 8.63 2.15
C VAL A 46 -9.15 8.81 1.05
N PRO A 47 -9.35 9.78 0.14
CA PRO A 47 -8.44 9.96 -0.99
C PRO A 47 -7.06 10.46 -0.54
N VAL A 48 -6.02 9.89 -1.13
CA VAL A 48 -4.60 10.22 -0.89
C VAL A 48 -3.96 10.73 -2.18
N LYS A 49 -2.76 11.31 -2.09
CA LYS A 49 -2.04 11.77 -3.29
C LYS A 49 -1.78 10.61 -4.24
N ARG A 50 -2.09 10.77 -5.53
CA ARG A 50 -1.83 9.77 -6.58
C ARG A 50 -0.39 9.28 -6.60
N LYS A 51 0.57 10.18 -6.39
CA LYS A 51 2.00 9.82 -6.30
C LYS A 51 2.27 8.80 -5.18
N THR A 52 1.65 8.98 -4.01
CA THR A 52 1.81 8.06 -2.88
C THR A 52 1.20 6.70 -3.20
N LEU A 53 0.04 6.70 -3.87
CA LEU A 53 -0.61 5.45 -4.24
C LEU A 53 0.16 4.70 -5.34
N ASP A 54 0.71 5.41 -6.31
CA ASP A 54 1.52 4.82 -7.38
C ASP A 54 2.77 4.14 -6.82
N GLN A 55 3.48 4.80 -5.90
CA GLN A 55 4.63 4.22 -5.18
C GLN A 55 4.21 2.99 -4.34
N LEU A 56 3.08 3.06 -3.65
CA LEU A 56 2.54 1.93 -2.89
C LEU A 56 2.25 0.73 -3.79
N ARG A 57 1.57 0.95 -4.93
CA ARG A 57 1.23 -0.09 -5.91
C ARG A 57 2.46 -0.67 -6.58
N ALA A 58 3.45 0.15 -6.90
CA ALA A 58 4.75 -0.33 -7.39
C ALA A 58 5.39 -1.27 -6.36
N ARG A 59 5.44 -0.85 -5.10
CA ARG A 59 6.03 -1.65 -4.02
C ARG A 59 5.28 -2.96 -3.77
N TYR A 60 3.95 -2.91 -3.77
CA TYR A 60 3.11 -4.09 -3.66
C TYR A 60 3.37 -5.10 -4.79
N ARG A 61 3.55 -4.63 -6.04
CA ARG A 61 3.91 -5.51 -7.16
C ARG A 61 5.28 -6.15 -6.99
N GLU A 62 6.28 -5.42 -6.49
CA GLU A 62 7.60 -5.98 -6.17
C GLU A 62 7.52 -7.08 -5.10
N ILE A 63 6.77 -6.83 -4.02
CA ILE A 63 6.57 -7.80 -2.93
C ILE A 63 5.81 -9.03 -3.44
N ALA A 64 4.76 -8.82 -4.25
CA ALA A 64 4.01 -9.90 -4.87
C ALA A 64 4.91 -10.75 -5.78
N ALA A 65 5.69 -10.13 -6.66
CA ALA A 65 6.61 -10.84 -7.54
C ALA A 65 7.66 -11.66 -6.76
N ARG A 66 8.18 -11.12 -5.66
CA ARG A 66 9.12 -11.83 -4.79
C ARG A 66 8.49 -13.01 -4.05
N ALA A 67 7.21 -12.91 -3.67
CA ALA A 67 6.50 -14.00 -3.02
C ALA A 67 6.22 -15.16 -3.98
N GLU A 68 5.90 -14.86 -5.24
CA GLU A 68 5.65 -15.87 -6.28
C GLU A 68 6.96 -16.51 -6.79
N GLY A 69 8.05 -15.73 -6.92
CA GLY A 69 9.35 -16.22 -7.39
C GLY A 69 10.23 -16.91 -6.33
N ALA A 70 9.75 -17.08 -5.10
CA ALA A 70 10.47 -17.81 -4.03
C ALA A 70 10.13 -19.31 -3.99
N GLY A 71 9.46 -19.82 -5.02
CA GLY A 71 9.03 -21.22 -5.18
C GLY A 71 9.64 -21.96 -6.36
N GLU A 72 10.79 -21.51 -6.88
CA GLU A 72 11.56 -22.18 -7.95
C GLU A 72 12.90 -22.72 -7.43
#